data_AF-A0A963M5K8-F1
#
_entry.id   AF-A0A963M5K8-F1
#
_cell.length_a   1.000
_cell.length_b   1.000
_cell.length_c   1.000
_cell.angle_alpha   90.00
_cell.angle_beta   90.00
_cell.angle_gamma   90.00
#
_symmetry.space_group_name_H-M   'P 1'
#
loop_
_entity.id
_entity.type
_entity.pdbx_description
1 polymer ?
#
loop_
_entity_poly.entity_id
_entity_poly.type
_entity_poly.pdbx_seq_one_letter_code
_entity_poly.pdbx_strand_id
1 'polypeptide(L)'
;MTRASEGAVATHALIDHMVDVASVVTELLRLPGIRRAIECAARRPLTEVDVARLAVIAFLHDIGKANCGFQGRYWENAAARPRDWYASPCGHGPQGWGMLFGTGRALQRVRAGLPLTELDSWGEGCVTLLHASISHHGRPVTEDGSEKIWEPVLEGDSVRYDPADAVASMGATVRAHYPLAVDSFPKLGHFGRRSR
;
A
#
# COMPACT_ATOMS: atom_id res chain seq x y z
N MET A 1 12.53 4.32 32.12
CA MET A 1 12.65 2.93 31.62
C MET A 1 11.75 2.08 32.50
N THR A 2 10.48 1.97 32.10
CA THR A 2 9.42 1.40 32.94
C THR A 2 8.82 0.24 32.17
N ARG A 3 8.91 -0.96 32.75
CA ARG A 3 8.45 -2.22 32.16
C ARG A 3 6.94 -2.16 31.93
N ALA A 4 6.51 -2.45 30.70
CA ALA A 4 5.11 -2.76 30.41
C ALA A 4 4.74 -4.10 31.07
N SER A 5 3.54 -4.14 31.65
CA SER A 5 2.95 -5.31 32.32
C SER A 5 2.80 -6.50 31.36
N GLU A 6 3.08 -7.69 31.87
CA GLU A 6 2.85 -8.98 31.20
C GLU A 6 1.41 -9.07 30.66
N GLY A 7 1.27 -9.27 29.34
CA GLY A 7 0.01 -9.67 28.70
C GLY A 7 -0.54 -8.75 27.60
N ALA A 8 0.03 -7.56 27.38
CA ALA A 8 -0.34 -6.75 26.22
C ALA A 8 0.41 -7.25 24.99
N VAL A 9 -0.27 -7.92 24.06
CA VAL A 9 0.27 -8.13 22.70
C VAL A 9 0.48 -6.75 22.09
N ALA A 10 1.73 -6.35 21.90
CA ALA A 10 2.05 -5.09 21.24
C ALA A 10 1.57 -5.19 19.78
N THR A 11 0.52 -4.43 19.45
CA THR A 11 0.04 -4.30 18.08
C THR A 11 0.86 -3.25 17.35
N HIS A 12 1.39 -3.59 16.18
CA HIS A 12 2.04 -2.64 15.29
C HIS A 12 1.03 -2.15 14.25
N ALA A 13 0.89 -0.84 14.07
CA ALA A 13 -0.08 -0.31 13.12
C ALA A 13 0.31 -0.73 11.69
N LEU A 14 -0.70 -1.06 10.87
CA LEU A 14 -0.46 -1.49 9.50
C LEU A 14 0.33 -0.45 8.69
N ILE A 15 -0.03 0.83 8.84
CA ILE A 15 0.65 1.91 8.12
C ILE A 15 2.12 2.06 8.55
N ASP A 16 2.41 1.90 9.85
CA ASP A 16 3.78 1.95 10.37
C ASP A 16 4.60 0.77 9.84
N HIS A 17 4.02 -0.43 9.81
CA HIS A 17 4.65 -1.59 9.17
C HIS A 17 4.97 -1.34 7.69
N MET A 18 4.06 -0.72 6.95
CA MET A 18 4.27 -0.39 5.54
C MET A 18 5.40 0.64 5.37
N VAL A 19 5.49 1.65 6.25
CA VAL A 19 6.61 2.61 6.30
C VAL A 19 7.94 1.91 6.60
N ASP A 20 7.95 0.98 7.57
CA ASP A 20 9.15 0.23 7.94
C ASP A 20 9.67 -0.58 6.75
N VAL A 21 8.79 -1.31 6.05
CA VAL A 21 9.16 -2.11 4.87
C VAL A 21 9.71 -1.24 3.75
N ALA A 22 9.05 -0.12 3.45
CA ALA A 22 9.52 0.82 2.43
C ALA A 22 10.86 1.46 2.79
N SER A 23 11.10 1.74 4.07
CA SER A 23 12.38 2.26 4.58
C SER A 23 13.49 1.22 4.46
N VAL A 24 13.21 -0.03 4.83
CA VAL A 24 14.16 -1.16 4.64
C VAL A 24 14.50 -1.33 3.16
N VAL A 25 13.50 -1.33 2.27
CA VAL A 25 13.74 -1.44 0.83
C VAL A 25 14.61 -0.28 0.32
N THR A 26 14.34 0.95 0.77
CA THR A 26 15.16 2.11 0.40
C THR A 26 16.63 1.93 0.76
N GLU A 27 16.94 1.43 1.95
CA GLU A 27 18.32 1.18 2.36
C GLU A 27 18.94 -0.03 1.64
N LEU A 28 18.16 -1.08 1.38
CA LEU A 28 18.61 -2.22 0.58
C LEU A 28 19.00 -1.79 -0.84
N LEU A 29 18.25 -0.88 -1.47
CA LEU A 29 18.55 -0.35 -2.80
C LEU A 29 19.87 0.44 -2.86
N ARG A 30 20.44 0.84 -1.72
CA ARG A 30 21.74 1.52 -1.62
C ARG A 30 22.90 0.54 -1.46
N LEU A 31 22.64 -0.73 -1.12
CA LEU A 31 23.68 -1.74 -0.99
C LEU A 31 24.27 -2.07 -2.37
N PRO A 32 25.61 -2.08 -2.55
CA PRO A 32 26.23 -2.24 -3.87
C PRO A 32 25.78 -3.47 -4.66
N GLY A 33 25.56 -4.61 -3.97
CA GLY A 33 25.12 -5.85 -4.60
C GLY A 33 23.69 -5.77 -5.13
N ILE A 34 22.77 -5.26 -4.32
CA ILE A 34 21.35 -5.12 -4.66
C ILE A 34 21.18 -4.07 -5.75
N ARG A 35 21.82 -2.90 -5.58
CA ARG A 35 21.79 -1.84 -6.58
C ARG A 35 22.26 -2.33 -7.95
N ARG A 36 23.41 -2.99 -8.01
CA ARG A 36 23.94 -3.54 -9.26
C ARG A 36 22.98 -4.54 -9.91
N ALA A 37 22.36 -5.42 -9.13
CA ALA A 37 21.42 -6.40 -9.66
C ALA A 37 20.18 -5.73 -10.29
N ILE A 38 19.63 -4.71 -9.62
CA ILE A 38 18.44 -4.00 -10.10
C ILE A 38 18.77 -3.11 -11.28
N GLU A 39 19.91 -2.42 -11.29
CA GLU A 39 20.36 -1.62 -12.44
C GLU A 39 20.62 -2.50 -13.67
N CYS A 40 21.14 -3.73 -13.47
CA CYS A 40 21.28 -4.71 -14.53
C CYS A 40 19.90 -5.13 -15.09
N ALA A 41 18.94 -5.45 -14.21
CA ALA A 41 17.57 -5.78 -14.62
C ALA A 41 16.86 -4.62 -15.33
N ALA A 42 17.06 -3.39 -14.86
CA ALA A 42 16.54 -2.17 -15.46
C ALA A 42 17.27 -1.77 -16.75
N ARG A 43 18.46 -2.33 -17.00
CA ARG A 43 19.39 -1.98 -18.09
C ARG A 43 19.79 -0.50 -18.10
N ARG A 44 19.79 0.13 -16.91
CA ARG A 44 20.19 1.53 -16.70
C ARG A 44 20.46 1.79 -15.21
N PRO A 45 21.20 2.86 -14.86
CA PRO A 45 21.31 3.31 -13.47
C PRO A 45 19.95 3.66 -12.87
N LEU A 46 19.81 3.44 -11.56
CA LEU A 46 18.65 3.90 -10.80
C LEU A 46 18.83 5.37 -10.43
N THR A 47 17.76 6.13 -10.62
CA THR A 47 17.60 7.49 -10.11
C THR A 47 16.96 7.46 -8.72
N GLU A 48 17.07 8.56 -7.97
CA GLU A 48 16.35 8.69 -6.68
C GLU A 48 14.83 8.62 -6.86
N VAL A 49 14.30 9.00 -8.03
CA VAL A 49 12.87 8.81 -8.37
C VAL A 49 12.53 7.33 -8.47
N ASP A 50 13.39 6.52 -9.08
CA ASP A 50 13.17 5.07 -9.14
C ASP A 50 13.19 4.43 -7.76
N VAL A 51 14.14 4.84 -6.91
CA VAL A 51 14.23 4.38 -5.51
C VAL A 51 12.95 4.74 -4.75
N ALA A 52 12.47 5.99 -4.87
CA ALA A 52 11.24 6.43 -4.23
C ALA A 52 10.01 5.65 -4.73
N ARG A 53 9.90 5.39 -6.04
CA ARG A 53 8.79 4.61 -6.63
C ARG A 53 8.82 3.15 -6.18
N LEU A 54 10.00 2.52 -6.14
CA LEU A 54 10.17 1.16 -5.63
C LEU A 54 9.82 1.08 -4.13
N ALA A 55 10.16 2.12 -3.35
CA ALA A 55 9.76 2.21 -1.95
C ALA A 55 8.24 2.30 -1.79
N VAL A 56 7.53 3.08 -2.63
CA VAL A 56 6.05 3.11 -2.61
C VAL A 56 5.45 1.78 -3.05
N ILE A 57 6.01 1.11 -4.05
CA ILE A 57 5.56 -0.24 -4.45
C ILE A 57 5.70 -1.21 -3.27
N ALA A 58 6.83 -1.18 -2.55
CA ALA A 58 7.02 -1.99 -1.34
C ALA A 58 6.08 -1.59 -0.20
N PHE A 59 5.82 -0.30 0.00
CA PHE A 59 4.84 0.21 0.97
C PHE A 59 3.47 -0.43 0.73
N LEU A 60 3.01 -0.49 -0.52
CA LEU A 60 1.69 -0.99 -0.89
C LEU A 60 1.54 -2.53 -0.87
N HIS A 61 2.61 -3.29 -0.59
CA HIS A 61 2.58 -4.76 -0.69
C HIS A 61 1.47 -5.42 0.14
N ASP A 62 1.17 -4.83 1.30
CA ASP A 62 0.19 -5.32 2.26
C ASP A 62 -1.10 -4.50 2.30
N ILE A 63 -1.35 -3.65 1.28
CA ILE A 63 -2.53 -2.77 1.23
C ILE A 63 -3.86 -3.54 1.40
N GLY A 64 -3.89 -4.79 0.95
CA GLY A 64 -5.04 -5.67 1.12
C GLY A 64 -5.42 -5.88 2.59
N LYS A 65 -4.53 -5.70 3.56
CA LYS A 65 -4.81 -5.87 5.00
C LYS A 65 -5.80 -4.82 5.53
N ALA A 66 -6.05 -3.74 4.79
CA ALA A 66 -7.08 -2.75 5.13
C ALA A 66 -8.52 -3.24 4.94
N ASN A 67 -8.73 -4.46 4.41
CA ASN A 67 -10.09 -4.99 4.29
C ASN A 67 -10.66 -5.42 5.66
N CYS A 68 -11.99 -5.34 5.82
CA CYS A 68 -12.70 -5.68 7.06
C CYS A 68 -12.53 -7.16 7.47
N GLY A 69 -12.34 -8.07 6.52
CA GLY A 69 -12.09 -9.48 6.84
C GLY A 69 -10.70 -9.70 7.46
N PHE A 70 -9.68 -8.99 6.98
CA PHE A 70 -8.34 -9.06 7.57
C PHE A 70 -8.29 -8.37 8.93
N GLN A 71 -8.83 -7.16 9.04
CA GLN A 71 -8.90 -6.43 10.32
C GLN A 71 -9.72 -7.19 11.38
N GLY A 72 -10.75 -7.94 10.96
CA GLY A 72 -11.54 -8.79 11.83
C GLY A 72 -10.76 -9.92 12.53
N ARG A 73 -9.54 -10.23 12.06
CA ARG A 73 -8.63 -11.19 12.69
C ARG A 73 -7.99 -10.67 13.98
N TYR A 74 -8.08 -9.37 14.25
CA TYR A 74 -7.63 -8.77 15.52
C TYR A 74 -8.25 -9.48 16.73
N TRP A 75 -9.53 -9.86 16.61
CA TRP A 75 -10.22 -10.65 17.63
C TRP A 75 -9.99 -12.15 17.37
N GLU A 76 -9.05 -12.74 18.12
CA GLU A 76 -8.78 -14.19 18.09
C GLU A 76 -9.99 -15.01 18.54
N ASN A 77 -10.73 -14.50 19.53
CA ASN A 77 -11.99 -15.08 19.98
C ASN A 77 -13.17 -14.42 19.26
N ALA A 78 -13.98 -15.22 18.55
CA ALA A 78 -15.17 -14.74 17.87
C ALA A 78 -16.19 -14.06 18.82
N ALA A 79 -16.24 -14.47 20.09
CA ALA A 79 -17.10 -13.84 21.10
C ALA A 79 -16.62 -12.43 21.52
N ALA A 80 -15.34 -12.11 21.30
CA ALA A 80 -14.79 -10.77 21.56
C ALA A 80 -14.97 -9.82 20.37
N ARG A 81 -15.34 -10.34 19.20
CA ARG A 81 -15.57 -9.53 18.01
C ARG A 81 -16.89 -8.75 18.15
N PRO A 82 -16.92 -7.46 17.82
CA PRO A 82 -18.15 -6.67 17.82
C PRO A 82 -19.23 -7.36 16.98
N ARG A 83 -20.46 -7.38 17.48
CA ARG A 83 -21.61 -8.01 16.82
C ARG A 83 -21.86 -7.45 15.42
N ASP A 84 -21.59 -6.16 15.23
CA ASP A 84 -21.82 -5.46 13.97
C ASP A 84 -20.66 -5.67 12.96
N TRP A 85 -19.58 -6.35 13.36
CA TRP A 85 -18.50 -6.73 12.45
C TRP A 85 -18.93 -7.87 11.52
N TYR A 86 -19.54 -7.49 10.39
CA TYR A 86 -20.17 -8.43 9.46
C TYR A 86 -19.17 -9.27 8.64
N ALA A 87 -17.92 -8.84 8.52
CA ALA A 87 -16.96 -9.46 7.61
C ALA A 87 -16.31 -10.71 8.23
N SER A 88 -16.46 -11.85 7.55
CA SER A 88 -15.74 -13.08 7.89
C SER A 88 -14.23 -12.91 7.69
N PRO A 89 -13.38 -13.56 8.52
CA PRO A 89 -11.93 -13.51 8.34
C PRO A 89 -11.49 -13.97 6.95
N CYS A 90 -10.70 -13.15 6.25
CA CYS A 90 -10.17 -13.48 4.92
C CYS A 90 -8.69 -13.09 4.80
N GLY A 91 -8.07 -13.40 3.66
CA GLY A 91 -6.69 -13.01 3.38
C GLY A 91 -6.57 -11.53 3.02
N HIS A 92 -5.45 -11.17 2.40
CA HIS A 92 -5.19 -9.82 1.92
C HIS A 92 -4.63 -9.74 0.50
N GLY A 93 -3.85 -10.71 0.02
CA GLY A 93 -3.22 -10.64 -1.30
C GLY A 93 -4.22 -10.51 -2.46
N PRO A 94 -5.05 -11.56 -2.74
CA PRO A 94 -6.10 -11.50 -3.75
C PRO A 94 -7.09 -10.34 -3.58
N GLN A 95 -7.43 -10.03 -2.32
CA GLN A 95 -8.37 -8.96 -1.98
C GLN A 95 -7.81 -7.57 -2.30
N GLY A 96 -6.54 -7.33 -1.97
CA GLY A 96 -5.84 -6.08 -2.27
C GLY A 96 -5.64 -5.89 -3.77
N TRP A 97 -5.26 -6.95 -4.48
CA TRP A 97 -5.17 -6.93 -5.93
C TRP A 97 -6.54 -6.66 -6.60
N GLY A 98 -7.59 -7.36 -6.16
CA GLY A 98 -8.96 -7.12 -6.62
C GLY A 98 -9.45 -5.71 -6.32
N MET A 99 -9.08 -5.12 -5.18
CA MET A 99 -9.45 -3.74 -4.83
C MET A 99 -8.81 -2.71 -5.78
N LEU A 100 -7.54 -2.91 -6.15
CA LEU A 100 -6.84 -1.98 -7.04
C LEU A 100 -7.43 -1.96 -8.46
N PHE A 101 -7.78 -3.13 -9.00
CA PHE A 101 -8.14 -3.30 -10.42
C PHE A 101 -9.62 -3.61 -10.69
N GLY A 102 -10.40 -3.91 -9.65
CA GLY A 102 -11.84 -4.17 -9.77
C GLY A 102 -12.66 -2.93 -10.14
N THR A 103 -13.89 -3.15 -10.60
CA THR A 103 -14.78 -2.11 -11.15
C THR A 103 -15.90 -1.68 -10.20
N GLY A 104 -16.00 -2.31 -9.03
CA GLY A 104 -17.01 -2.08 -8.00
C GLY A 104 -17.08 -0.69 -7.40
N ARG A 105 -18.26 -0.22 -7.00
CA ARG A 105 -18.42 1.12 -6.38
C ARG A 105 -17.69 1.20 -5.04
N ALA A 106 -17.74 0.16 -4.22
CA ALA A 106 -17.03 0.13 -2.95
C ALA A 106 -15.51 0.20 -3.19
N LEU A 107 -15.01 -0.55 -4.18
CA LEU A 107 -13.59 -0.56 -4.56
C LEU A 107 -13.13 0.79 -5.09
N GLN A 108 -13.94 1.42 -5.96
CA GLN A 108 -13.68 2.77 -6.48
C GLN A 108 -13.55 3.80 -5.35
N ARG A 109 -14.42 3.73 -4.35
CA ARG A 109 -14.39 4.61 -3.17
C ARG A 109 -13.10 4.42 -2.36
N VAL A 110 -12.70 3.18 -2.12
CA VAL A 110 -11.48 2.87 -1.37
C VAL A 110 -10.22 3.32 -2.13
N ARG A 111 -10.11 2.97 -3.41
CA ARG A 111 -8.93 3.29 -4.23
C ARG A 111 -8.77 4.79 -4.50
N ALA A 112 -9.84 5.59 -4.37
CA ALA A 112 -9.78 7.04 -4.50
C ALA A 112 -8.87 7.70 -3.45
N GLY A 113 -8.57 7.00 -2.34
CA GLY A 113 -7.59 7.45 -1.36
C GLY A 113 -6.13 7.36 -1.82
N LEU A 114 -5.84 6.66 -2.93
CA LEU A 114 -4.48 6.43 -3.42
C LEU A 114 -4.08 7.43 -4.52
N PRO A 115 -2.76 7.70 -4.68
CA PRO A 115 -2.23 8.51 -5.78
C PRO A 115 -2.23 7.73 -7.12
N LEU A 116 -3.39 7.25 -7.57
CA LEU A 116 -3.51 6.36 -8.73
C LEU A 116 -3.03 7.02 -10.03
N THR A 117 -3.33 8.30 -10.23
CA THR A 117 -2.87 9.03 -11.42
C THR A 117 -1.35 9.07 -11.51
N GLU A 118 -0.66 9.23 -10.38
CA GLU A 118 0.79 9.19 -10.33
C GLU A 118 1.32 7.76 -10.57
N LEU A 119 0.74 6.74 -9.93
CA LEU A 119 1.13 5.34 -10.15
C LEU A 119 0.99 4.93 -11.62
N ASP A 120 -0.12 5.31 -12.27
CA ASP A 120 -0.38 5.05 -13.68
C ASP A 120 0.67 5.72 -14.60
N SER A 121 1.29 6.82 -14.14
CA SER A 121 2.31 7.55 -14.89
C SER A 121 3.73 6.98 -14.74
N TRP A 122 3.95 5.94 -13.93
CA TRP A 122 5.29 5.38 -13.66
C TRP A 122 5.80 4.43 -14.74
N GLY A 123 4.98 4.16 -15.76
CA GLY A 123 5.30 3.33 -16.92
C GLY A 123 4.78 1.90 -16.80
N GLU A 124 4.87 1.16 -17.91
CA GLU A 124 4.22 -0.15 -18.09
C GLU A 124 4.62 -1.21 -17.05
N GLY A 125 5.85 -1.13 -16.53
CA GLY A 125 6.35 -2.07 -15.52
C GLY A 125 5.76 -1.87 -14.12
N CYS A 126 5.10 -0.74 -13.83
CA CYS A 126 4.61 -0.41 -12.49
C CYS A 126 3.59 -1.45 -11.99
N VAL A 127 2.61 -1.79 -12.82
CA VAL A 127 1.57 -2.78 -12.49
C VAL A 127 2.18 -4.15 -12.21
N THR A 128 3.16 -4.58 -13.00
CA THR A 128 3.85 -5.86 -12.80
C THR A 128 4.65 -5.88 -11.49
N LEU A 129 5.37 -4.80 -11.17
CA LEU A 129 6.10 -4.70 -9.91
C LEU A 129 5.16 -4.63 -8.70
N LEU A 130 4.04 -3.94 -8.82
CA LEU A 130 3.00 -3.90 -7.80
C LEU A 130 2.38 -5.29 -7.58
N HIS A 131 2.07 -6.01 -8.67
CA HIS A 131 1.57 -7.39 -8.58
C HIS A 131 2.57 -8.31 -7.89
N ALA A 132 3.85 -8.19 -8.25
CA ALA A 132 4.93 -8.95 -7.62
C ALA A 132 5.05 -8.63 -6.12
N SER A 133 4.91 -7.36 -5.72
CA SER A 133 4.98 -6.96 -4.32
C SER A 133 3.83 -7.54 -3.49
N ILE A 134 2.61 -7.57 -4.03
CA ILE A 134 1.42 -8.12 -3.35
C ILE A 134 1.50 -9.66 -3.29
N SER A 135 2.15 -10.30 -4.26
CA SER A 135 2.31 -11.75 -4.38
C SER A 135 3.40 -12.33 -3.47
N HIS A 136 3.35 -12.08 -2.16
CA HIS A 136 4.40 -12.47 -1.19
C HIS A 136 4.41 -13.99 -0.81
N HIS A 137 3.66 -14.85 -1.50
CA HIS A 137 3.62 -16.31 -1.27
C HIS A 137 4.07 -17.18 -2.47
N GLY A 138 4.80 -16.60 -3.42
CA GLY A 138 5.45 -17.38 -4.50
C GLY A 138 4.51 -17.88 -5.60
N ARG A 139 3.22 -17.52 -5.55
CA ARG A 139 2.26 -17.66 -6.65
C ARG A 139 1.64 -16.30 -6.93
N PRO A 140 1.50 -15.89 -8.21
CA PRO A 140 0.79 -14.67 -8.55
C PRO A 140 -0.62 -14.69 -7.99
N VAL A 141 -1.02 -13.62 -7.29
CA VAL A 141 -2.39 -13.51 -6.79
C VAL A 141 -3.37 -13.40 -7.95
N THR A 142 -4.49 -14.09 -7.86
CA THR A 142 -5.66 -13.86 -8.71
C THR A 142 -6.58 -12.84 -8.05
N GLU A 143 -7.44 -12.19 -8.82
CA GLU A 143 -8.43 -11.26 -8.28
C GLU A 143 -9.46 -12.00 -7.40
N ASP A 144 -9.74 -11.45 -6.23
CA ASP A 144 -10.95 -11.76 -5.46
C ASP A 144 -11.85 -10.51 -5.45
N GLY A 145 -12.99 -10.61 -6.13
CA GLY A 145 -13.94 -9.52 -6.34
C GLY A 145 -14.89 -9.25 -5.19
N SER A 146 -14.62 -9.74 -3.98
CA SER A 146 -15.49 -9.48 -2.83
C SER A 146 -15.48 -7.99 -2.46
N GLU A 147 -16.47 -7.24 -2.94
CA GLU A 147 -16.63 -5.82 -2.62
C GLU A 147 -17.05 -5.59 -1.16
N LYS A 148 -17.78 -6.54 -0.59
CA LYS A 148 -18.40 -6.40 0.73
C LYS A 148 -17.38 -6.15 1.85
N ILE A 149 -16.20 -6.75 1.77
CA ILE A 149 -15.13 -6.55 2.77
C ILE A 149 -14.47 -5.16 2.70
N TRP A 150 -14.85 -4.34 1.71
CA TRP A 150 -14.38 -2.97 1.49
C TRP A 150 -15.44 -1.91 1.84
N GLU A 151 -16.60 -2.34 2.35
CA GLU A 151 -17.63 -1.46 2.89
C GLU A 151 -17.33 -1.07 4.34
N PRO A 152 -17.87 0.06 4.84
CA PRO A 152 -17.71 0.46 6.23
C PRO A 152 -18.40 -0.51 7.19
N VAL A 153 -17.75 -0.80 8.31
CA VAL A 153 -18.37 -1.44 9.48
C VAL A 153 -19.00 -0.34 10.34
N LEU A 154 -20.31 -0.45 10.58
CA LEU A 154 -21.05 0.48 11.43
C LEU A 154 -21.17 -0.06 12.86
N GLU A 155 -21.36 0.85 13.82
CA GLU A 155 -21.80 0.61 15.19
C GLU A 155 -22.96 1.56 15.46
N GLY A 156 -24.19 1.04 15.36
CA GLY A 156 -25.39 1.88 15.29
C GLY A 156 -25.33 2.83 14.08
N ASP A 157 -25.45 4.13 14.34
CA ASP A 157 -25.38 5.19 13.30
C ASP A 157 -23.95 5.71 13.07
N SER A 158 -22.94 5.20 13.78
CA SER A 158 -21.55 5.64 13.69
C SER A 158 -20.69 4.64 12.90
N VAL A 159 -19.65 5.14 12.22
CA VAL A 159 -18.67 4.29 11.54
C VAL A 159 -17.63 3.80 12.54
N ARG A 160 -17.53 2.47 12.70
CA ARG A 160 -16.52 1.81 13.55
C ARG A 160 -15.20 1.61 12.81
N TYR A 161 -15.27 1.22 11.54
CA TYR A 161 -14.09 1.05 10.69
C TYR A 161 -14.47 1.28 9.23
N ASP A 162 -13.65 2.07 8.52
CA ASP A 162 -13.82 2.29 7.09
C ASP A 162 -12.51 1.97 6.35
N PRO A 163 -12.51 0.94 5.48
CA PRO A 163 -11.37 0.66 4.60
C PRO A 163 -10.95 1.87 3.74
N ALA A 164 -11.89 2.75 3.35
CA ALA A 164 -11.58 3.93 2.57
C ALA A 164 -10.78 4.96 3.38
N ASP A 165 -11.11 5.17 4.65
CA ASP A 165 -10.35 6.08 5.52
C ASP A 165 -8.95 5.54 5.81
N ALA A 166 -8.84 4.23 6.01
CA ALA A 166 -7.56 3.55 6.18
C ALA A 166 -6.66 3.71 4.94
N VAL A 167 -7.22 3.46 3.75
CA VAL A 167 -6.47 3.59 2.48
C VAL A 167 -6.18 5.05 2.12
N ALA A 168 -7.07 5.99 2.44
CA ALA A 168 -6.80 7.42 2.29
C ALA A 168 -5.63 7.87 3.18
N SER A 169 -5.55 7.37 4.42
CA SER A 169 -4.41 7.62 5.31
C SER A 169 -3.11 7.07 4.72
N MET A 170 -3.14 5.87 4.13
CA MET A 170 -2.00 5.30 3.40
C MET A 170 -1.56 6.18 2.22
N GLY A 171 -2.51 6.67 1.41
CA GLY A 171 -2.20 7.58 0.30
C GLY A 171 -1.64 8.92 0.76
N ALA A 172 -2.14 9.48 1.85
CA ALA A 172 -1.59 10.68 2.47
C ALA A 172 -0.15 10.45 2.96
N THR A 173 0.13 9.33 3.61
CA THR A 173 1.49 8.94 4.01
C THR A 173 2.41 8.78 2.80
N VAL A 174 1.93 8.19 1.70
CA VAL A 174 2.72 8.08 0.47
C VAL A 174 3.14 9.46 -0.04
N ARG A 175 2.20 10.41 -0.11
CA ARG A 175 2.47 11.78 -0.56
C ARG A 175 3.44 12.52 0.37
N ALA A 176 3.29 12.34 1.68
CA ALA A 176 4.11 13.03 2.67
C ALA A 176 5.54 12.47 2.76
N HIS A 177 5.70 11.14 2.73
CA HIS A 177 7.00 10.48 2.96
C HIS A 177 7.79 10.23 1.67
N TYR A 178 7.11 10.10 0.52
CA TYR A 178 7.75 9.81 -0.77
C TYR A 178 7.39 10.87 -1.84
N PRO A 179 7.60 12.17 -1.57
CA PRO A 179 7.24 13.23 -2.51
C PRO A 179 7.93 13.07 -3.87
N LEU A 180 9.17 12.57 -3.91
CA LEU A 180 9.87 12.28 -5.17
C LEU A 180 9.16 11.23 -6.05
N ALA A 181 8.38 10.31 -5.47
CA ALA A 181 7.64 9.33 -6.25
C ALA A 181 6.43 9.97 -6.96
N VAL A 182 5.78 10.95 -6.33
CA VAL A 182 4.50 11.54 -6.77
C VAL A 182 4.64 12.90 -7.47
N ASP A 183 5.60 13.72 -7.07
CA ASP A 183 5.79 15.08 -7.63
C ASP A 183 6.61 15.10 -8.92
N SER A 184 7.21 13.95 -9.29
CA SER A 184 8.05 13.78 -10.47
C SER A 184 7.22 13.63 -11.76
N PHE A 185 6.28 14.54 -12.01
CA PHE A 185 6.02 15.00 -13.37
C PHE A 185 7.21 15.88 -13.77
N PRO A 186 7.74 15.85 -15.01
CA PRO A 186 8.78 16.81 -15.34
C PRO A 186 8.15 18.21 -15.24
N LYS A 187 8.50 18.98 -14.20
CA LYS A 187 8.37 20.43 -14.25
C LYS A 187 9.38 20.87 -15.30
N LEU A 188 8.95 20.92 -16.55
CA LEU A 188 9.71 21.47 -17.65
C LEU A 188 10.10 22.89 -17.26
N GLY A 189 11.39 23.09 -16.94
CA GLY A 189 11.98 24.40 -16.88
C GLY A 189 11.71 25.10 -18.21
N HIS A 190 11.22 26.33 -18.12
CA HIS A 190 11.09 27.20 -19.28
C HIS A 190 12.49 27.39 -19.86
N PHE A 191 12.83 26.67 -20.94
CA PHE A 191 14.00 26.99 -21.75
C PHE A 191 13.67 28.22 -22.58
N GLY A 192 13.69 29.38 -21.92
CA GLY A 192 13.81 30.67 -22.58
C GLY A 192 15.12 30.68 -23.36
N ARG A 193 15.00 30.76 -24.69
CA ARG A 193 16.11 30.87 -25.63
C ARG A 193 17.12 31.91 -25.14
N ARG A 194 18.39 31.53 -25.03
CA ARG A 194 19.49 32.50 -25.06
C ARG A 194 19.57 33.04 -26.49
N SER A 195 19.13 34.28 -26.68
CA SER A 195 19.55 35.09 -27.82
C SER A 195 21.06 35.35 -27.71
N ARG A 196 21.70 35.35 -28.88
CA ARG A 196 23.13 35.66 -29.09
C ARG A 196 23.46 37.08 -28.65
#